data_AF-X1SFG4-F1
#
_entry.id   AF-X1SFG4-F1
#
_cell.length_a   1.000
_cell.length_b   1.000
_cell.length_c   1.000
_cell.angle_alpha   90.00
_cell.angle_beta   90.00
_cell.angle_gamma   90.00
#
_symmetry.space_group_name_H-M   'P 1'
#
loop_
_entity.id
_entity.type
_entity.pdbx_description
1 polymer ?
#
loop_
_entity_poly.entity_id
_entity_poly.type
_entity_poly.pdbx_seq_one_letter_code
_entity_poly.pdbx_strand_id
1 'polypeptide(L)' 'MANDKTIQVTPNVQRCLEILTEVVKSLPTGDTKEKAEGVIQYLSRTFEGEPQAGGGRTCPGGSAIIE' A
#
# COMPACT_ATOMS: atom_id res chain seq x y z
N MET A 1 3.60 23.64 -3.68
CA MET A 1 2.88 22.70 -4.56
C MET A 1 3.34 21.31 -4.15
N ALA A 2 2.44 20.44 -3.71
CA ALA A 2 2.80 19.06 -3.42
C ALA A 2 3.30 18.46 -4.74
N ASN A 3 4.52 17.94 -4.74
CA ASN A 3 5.03 17.23 -5.89
C ASN A 3 4.24 15.93 -5.97
N ASP A 4 3.20 15.91 -6.80
CA ASP A 4 2.41 14.73 -7.12
C ASP A 4 3.32 13.71 -7.80
N LYS A 5 4.06 12.96 -6.99
CA LYS A 5 4.84 11.82 -7.48
C LYS A 5 3.84 10.70 -7.72
N THR A 6 3.45 10.55 -8.98
CA THR A 6 2.69 9.40 -9.46
C THR A 6 3.53 8.14 -9.20
N ILE A 7 3.15 7.34 -8.21
CA ILE A 7 3.75 6.01 -8.03
C ILE A 7 3.18 5.14 -9.14
N GLN A 8 4.01 4.73 -10.09
CA GLN A 8 3.59 3.70 -11.05
C GLN A 8 3.39 2.40 -10.29
N VAL A 9 2.13 2.00 -10.16
CA VAL A 9 1.74 0.70 -9.63
C VAL A 9 2.15 -0.33 -10.66
N THR A 10 3.25 -1.05 -10.40
CA THR A 10 3.61 -2.19 -11.24
C THR A 10 2.66 -3.35 -10.93
N PRO A 11 2.39 -4.26 -11.88
CA PRO A 11 1.53 -5.43 -11.64
C PRO A 11 1.94 -6.26 -10.41
N ASN A 12 3.23 -6.27 -10.08
CA ASN A 12 3.77 -6.95 -8.91
C ASN A 12 3.24 -6.35 -7.60
N VAL A 13 3.10 -5.03 -7.52
CA VAL A 13 2.64 -4.36 -6.30
C VAL A 13 1.13 -4.56 -6.11
N GLN A 14 0.35 -4.52 -7.19
CA GLN A 14 -1.08 -4.87 -7.14
C GLN A 14 -1.27 -6.33 -6.71
N ARG A 15 -0.46 -7.25 -7.25
CA ARG A 15 -0.49 -8.65 -6.88
C ARG A 15 -0.15 -8.88 -5.41
N CYS A 16 0.77 -8.11 -4.84
CA CYS A 16 1.07 -8.15 -3.41
C CYS A 16 -0.15 -7.76 -2.56
N LEU A 17 -0.90 -6.73 -2.94
CA LEU A 17 -2.11 -6.32 -2.23
C LEU A 17 -3.20 -7.40 -2.28
N GLU A 18 -3.39 -8.04 -3.44
CA GLU A 18 -4.32 -9.15 -3.59
C GLU A 18 -3.97 -10.31 -2.66
N ILE A 19 -2.71 -10.75 -2.65
CA ILE A 19 -2.25 -11.85 -1.79
C ILE A 19 -2.40 -11.49 -0.31
N LEU A 20 -2.00 -10.28 0.09
CA LEU A 20 -2.18 -9.77 1.45
C LEU A 20 -3.66 -9.80 1.88
N THR A 21 -4.56 -9.41 0.97
CA THR A 21 -6.00 -9.42 1.21
C THR A 21 -6.53 -10.83 1.46
N GLU A 22 -6.10 -11.81 0.67
CA GLU A 22 -6.48 -13.21 0.87
C GLU A 22 -5.93 -13.78 2.18
N VAL A 23 -4.68 -13.46 2.54
CA VAL A 23 -4.08 -13.89 3.81
C VAL A 23 -4.86 -13.34 5.00
N VAL A 24 -5.23 -12.05 4.98
CA VAL A 24 -5.95 -11.43 6.10
C VAL A 24 -7.34 -12.01 6.31
N LYS A 25 -8.04 -12.42 5.24
CA LYS A 25 -9.33 -13.13 5.35
C LYS A 25 -9.21 -14.41 6.19
N SER A 26 -8.09 -15.13 6.06
CA SER A 26 -7.82 -16.37 6.77
C SER A 26 -7.42 -16.20 8.24
N LEU A 27 -7.15 -14.96 8.68
CA LEU A 27 -6.79 -14.70 10.08
C LEU A 27 -7.98 -14.92 11.02
N PRO A 28 -7.73 -15.43 12.25
CA PRO A 28 -8.75 -15.49 13.29
C PRO A 28 -9.19 -14.08 13.70
N THR A 29 -10.44 -13.96 14.13
CA THR A 29 -11.00 -12.68 14.60
C THR A 29 -10.24 -12.20 15.84
N GLY A 30 -9.91 -10.91 15.87
CA GLY A 30 -9.21 -10.25 16.98
C GLY A 30 -8.41 -9.05 16.51
N ASP A 31 -7.76 -8.35 17.44
CA ASP A 31 -7.03 -7.10 17.21
C ASP A 31 -6.06 -7.13 16.02
N THR A 32 -5.37 -8.26 15.83
CA THR A 32 -4.40 -8.43 14.72
C THR A 32 -5.10 -8.41 13.37
N LYS A 33 -6.29 -9.03 13.26
CA LYS A 33 -7.07 -9.03 12.01
C LYS A 33 -7.62 -7.64 11.73
N GLU A 34 -8.20 -6.98 12.73
CA GLU A 34 -8.74 -5.62 12.58
C GLU A 34 -7.66 -4.61 12.15
N LYS A 35 -6.47 -4.69 12.76
CA LYS A 35 -5.32 -3.87 12.36
C LYS A 35 -4.89 -4.17 10.92
N ALA A 36 -4.82 -5.44 10.54
CA ALA A 36 -4.43 -5.84 9.19
C ALA A 36 -5.44 -5.39 8.12
N GLU A 37 -6.74 -5.47 8.42
CA GLU A 37 -7.82 -4.96 7.56
C GLU A 37 -7.73 -3.43 7.40
N GLY A 38 -7.44 -2.70 8.49
CA GLY A 38 -7.22 -1.25 8.41
C GLY A 38 -6.02 -0.87 7.55
N VAL A 39 -4.93 -1.63 7.61
CA VAL A 39 -3.75 -1.43 6.74
C VAL A 39 -4.08 -1.72 5.28
N ILE A 40 -4.80 -2.81 4.97
CA ILE A 40 -5.24 -3.12 3.60
C ILE A 40 -6.14 -2.02 3.06
N GLN A 41 -7.08 -1.52 3.86
CA GLN A 41 -7.99 -0.46 3.45
C GLN A 41 -7.23 0.83 3.12
N TYR A 42 -6.27 1.21 3.96
CA TYR A 42 -5.41 2.37 3.71
C TYR A 42 -4.59 2.21 2.42
N LEU A 43 -4.00 1.03 2.21
CA LEU A 43 -3.24 0.72 1.00
C LEU A 43 -4.13 0.77 -0.24
N SER A 44 -5.32 0.13 -0.23
CA SER A 44 -6.24 0.13 -1.38
C SER A 44 -6.62 1.54 -1.82
N ARG A 45 -6.99 2.42 -0.87
CA ARG A 45 -7.26 3.84 -1.13
C ARG A 45 -6.07 4.56 -1.76
N THR A 46 -4.86 4.20 -1.34
CA THR A 46 -3.63 4.75 -1.93
C THR A 46 -3.47 4.31 -3.40
N PHE A 47 -3.77 3.05 -3.73
CA PHE A 47 -3.77 2.56 -5.12
C PHE A 47 -4.85 3.20 -5.99
N GLU A 48 -6.00 3.53 -5.39
CA GLU A 48 -7.11 4.25 -6.04
C GLU A 48 -6.81 5.74 -6.23
N GLY A 49 -5.66 6.23 -5.76
CA GLY A 49 -5.22 7.61 -5.91
C GLY A 49 -5.82 8.58 -4.90
N GLU A 50 -6.43 8.08 -3.81
CA GLU A 50 -6.91 8.95 -2.74
C GLU A 50 -5.75 9.67 -2.04
N PRO A 51 -5.85 10.99 -1.81
CA PRO A 51 -4.85 11.74 -1.07
C PRO A 51 -4.68 11.19 0.35
N GLN A 52 -3.46 10.78 0.70
CA GLN A 52 -3.17 10.24 2.01
C GLN A 52 -2.78 11.37 2.99
N ALA A 53 -3.30 11.30 4.22
CA ALA A 53 -3.05 12.32 5.25
C ALA A 53 -1.59 12.33 5.77
N GLY A 54 -0.80 11.29 5.46
CA GLY A 54 0.61 11.21 5.81
C GLY A 54 1.47 11.99 4.81
N GLY A 55 2.22 12.98 5.30
CA GLY A 55 3.32 13.57 4.54
C GLY A 55 4.32 12.48 4.20
N GLY A 56 4.31 12.02 2.94
CA GLY A 56 5.22 11.01 2.46
C GLY A 56 6.66 11.40 2.81
N ARG A 57 7.41 10.51 3.46
CA ARG A 57 8.85 10.73 3.61
C ARG A 57 9.47 10.55 2.23
N THR A 58 10.15 11.58 1.74
CA THR A 58 10.99 11.44 0.56
C THR A 58 12.03 10.38 0.86
N CYS A 59 11.90 9.20 0.25
CA CYS A 59 13.00 8.25 0.24
C CYS A 59 14.21 8.96 -0.39
N PRO A 60 15.38 9.01 0.28
CA PRO A 60 16.59 9.48 -0.38
C PRO A 60 16.76 8.62 -1.64
N GLY A 61 17.00 9.27 -2.78
CA GLY A 61 16.99 8.63 -4.09
C GLY A 61 17.89 7.39 -4.11
N GLY A 62 17.26 6.23 -3.92
CA GLY A 62 17.88 4.92 -3.94
C GLY A 62 17.44 4.22 -5.21
N SER A 63 18.42 3.95 -6.04
CA SER A 63 18.40 3.30 -7.35
C SER A 63 17.11 2.58 -7.74
N ALA A 64 16.54 2.97 -8.88
CA ALA A 64 15.72 2.06 -9.65
C ALA A 64 16.58 0.82 -9.97
N ILE A 65 16.21 -0.33 -9.42
CA ILE A 65 16.60 -1.62 -9.96
C ILE A 65 15.34 -2.43 -10.07
N ILE A 66 14.77 -2.50 -11.27
CA ILE A 66 14.30 -3.76 -11.88
C ILE A 66 14.54 -3.61 -13.39
N GLU A 67 15.70 -4.07 -13.86
CA GLU A 67 15.86 -4.64 -15.21
C GLU A 67 15.54 -6.15 -15.13
#